data_AF-A0A7S1FWM0-F1
#
_entry.id   AF-A0A7S1FWM0-F1
#
_cell.length_a   1.000
_cell.length_b   1.000
_cell.length_c   1.000
_cell.angle_alpha   90.00
_cell.angle_beta   90.00
_cell.angle_gamma   90.00
#
_symmetry.space_group_name_H-M   'P 1'
#
loop_
_entity.id
_entity.type
_entity.pdbx_description
1 polymer ?
#
loop_
_entity_poly.entity_id
_entity_poly.type
_entity_poly.pdbx_seq_one_letter_code
_entity_poly.pdbx_strand_id
1 'polypeptide(L)'
;RGGDGWGEDFLELVRKGLEKSEEVEDNHWIEHWGNDARPTPLLLSGRDAKKDQSYFLSGVSGQSLRKACFPLGNLEKQSSPHDDAARSVRDIAAAAGLPAADKKDSVGICFVGKRKFRDFLLDYVDPPPPGDFVCVDTGRVVGRHDGAASLLTVGQGARIGGAG
;
A
#
# COMPACT_ATOMS: atom_id res chain seq x y z
N ARG A 1 -31.13 1.87 7.54
CA ARG A 1 -30.66 1.61 8.92
C ARG A 1 -30.07 0.21 8.92
N GLY A 2 -28.76 0.08 8.74
CA GLY A 2 -28.03 -1.18 8.85
C GLY A 2 -26.72 -0.81 9.51
N GLY A 3 -26.63 -1.06 10.82
CA GLY A 3 -25.43 -0.76 11.60
C GLY A 3 -24.26 -1.57 11.05
N ASP A 4 -23.23 -0.83 10.70
CA ASP A 4 -21.90 -1.21 10.29
C ASP A 4 -21.17 -1.97 11.40
N GLY A 5 -21.49 -3.27 11.56
CA GLY A 5 -20.80 -4.21 12.45
C GLY A 5 -19.30 -4.36 12.20
N TRP A 6 -18.75 -3.70 11.17
CA TRP A 6 -17.32 -3.61 10.89
C TRP A 6 -16.54 -2.83 11.95
N GLY A 7 -17.16 -1.87 12.61
CA GLY A 7 -16.49 -1.02 13.60
C GLY A 7 -16.04 -1.81 14.82
N GLU A 8 -16.96 -2.56 15.43
CA GLU A 8 -16.70 -3.37 16.62
C GLU A 8 -15.71 -4.52 16.34
N ASP A 9 -15.88 -5.20 15.20
CA ASP A 9 -15.02 -6.28 14.73
C ASP A 9 -13.57 -5.82 14.46
N PHE A 10 -13.40 -4.64 13.85
CA PHE A 10 -12.10 -4.02 13.63
C PHE A 10 -11.48 -3.58 14.95
N LEU A 11 -12.27 -2.99 15.85
CA LEU A 11 -11.81 -2.60 17.18
C LEU A 11 -11.41 -3.82 18.02
N GLU A 12 -12.08 -4.95 17.87
CA GLU A 12 -11.68 -6.21 18.52
C GLU A 12 -10.36 -6.73 17.95
N LEU A 13 -10.15 -6.65 16.64
CA LEU A 13 -8.87 -7.01 16.02
C LEU A 13 -7.74 -6.08 16.44
N VAL A 14 -7.99 -4.77 16.48
CA VAL A 14 -7.07 -3.76 17.00
C VAL A 14 -6.76 -4.05 18.47
N ARG A 15 -7.78 -4.31 19.29
CA ARG A 15 -7.64 -4.64 20.71
C ARG A 15 -6.83 -5.91 20.92
N LYS A 16 -7.08 -6.99 20.19
CA LYS A 16 -6.27 -8.23 20.25
C LYS A 16 -4.82 -8.01 19.79
N GLY A 17 -4.61 -7.09 18.85
CA GLY A 17 -3.27 -6.63 18.46
C GLY A 17 -2.58 -5.84 19.57
N LEU A 18 -3.33 -4.96 20.25
CA LEU A 18 -2.86 -4.13 21.37
C LEU A 18 -2.61 -4.93 22.66
N GLU A 19 -3.45 -5.91 23.01
CA GLU A 19 -3.26 -6.79 24.16
C GLU A 19 -1.99 -7.63 24.01
N LYS A 20 -1.63 -8.01 22.77
CA LYS A 20 -0.34 -8.64 22.45
C LYS A 20 0.82 -7.65 22.45
N SER A 21 0.57 -6.35 22.28
CA SER A 21 1.57 -5.31 22.44
C SER A 21 1.65 -4.77 23.86
N GLU A 22 0.74 -5.09 24.79
CA GLU A 22 0.85 -4.64 26.19
C GLU A 22 2.02 -5.29 26.96
N GLU A 23 2.60 -6.39 26.45
CA GLU A 23 3.91 -6.89 26.91
C GLU A 23 5.11 -6.12 26.30
N VAL A 24 4.86 -5.19 25.36
CA VAL A 24 5.86 -4.40 24.65
C VAL A 24 5.45 -2.93 24.71
N GLU A 25 5.98 -2.15 25.67
CA GLU A 25 5.76 -0.70 25.85
C GLU A 25 5.94 0.17 24.59
N ASP A 26 6.41 -0.41 23.50
CA ASP A 26 6.66 0.26 22.25
C ASP A 26 5.51 0.05 21.26
N ASN A 27 4.75 1.12 21.04
CA ASN A 27 4.18 1.40 19.73
C ASN A 27 5.33 1.66 18.73
N HIS A 28 6.11 0.60 18.42
CA HIS A 28 7.34 0.49 17.63
C HIS A 28 7.26 1.00 16.18
N TRP A 29 6.22 1.77 15.84
CA TRP A 29 5.94 2.31 14.51
C TRP A 29 5.90 3.84 14.48
N ILE A 30 5.96 4.44 15.68
CA ILE A 30 6.11 5.86 15.92
C ILE A 30 7.29 6.05 16.88
N GLU A 31 8.44 6.46 16.36
CA GLU A 31 9.52 6.92 17.23
C GLU A 31 9.30 8.38 17.60
N HIS A 32 9.51 8.71 18.87
CA HIS A 32 9.38 10.07 19.37
C HIS A 32 10.74 10.77 19.28
N TRP A 33 10.88 11.71 18.32
CA TRP A 33 12.11 12.48 18.16
C TRP A 33 11.98 13.91 18.70
N GLY A 34 12.97 14.35 19.45
CA GLY A 34 13.10 15.71 20.02
C GLY A 34 12.98 15.77 21.55
N ASN A 35 13.64 16.76 22.16
CA ASN A 35 13.66 17.00 23.62
C ASN A 35 12.46 17.84 24.12
N ASP A 36 11.43 17.98 23.29
CA ASP A 36 10.24 18.79 23.60
C ASP A 36 9.26 18.02 24.48
N ALA A 37 8.45 18.77 25.25
CA ALA A 37 7.35 18.21 26.04
C ALA A 37 6.30 17.41 25.22
N ARG A 38 6.34 17.51 23.88
CA ARG A 38 5.51 16.73 22.94
C ARG A 38 6.34 16.29 21.72
N PRO A 39 7.11 15.20 21.83
CA PRO A 39 7.99 14.74 20.75
C PRO A 39 7.21 14.42 19.47
N THR A 40 7.81 14.66 18.31
CA THR A 40 7.14 14.45 17.01
C THR A 40 7.24 12.98 16.60
N PRO A 41 6.12 12.34 16.23
CA PRO A 41 6.11 10.99 15.68
C PRO A 41 6.97 10.83 14.42
N LEU A 42 7.79 9.78 14.36
CA LEU A 42 8.49 9.30 13.19
C LEU A 42 7.81 8.05 12.65
N LEU A 43 7.51 8.01 11.36
CA LEU A 43 6.97 6.82 10.71
C LEU A 43 8.09 5.79 10.50
N LEU A 44 7.90 4.56 10.99
CA LEU A 44 8.82 3.43 10.76
C LEU A 44 8.29 2.45 9.72
N SER A 45 9.20 1.66 9.14
CA SER A 45 8.89 0.65 8.10
C SER A 45 8.35 -0.64 8.69
N GLY A 46 7.17 -1.09 8.28
CA GLY A 46 6.51 -2.29 8.85
C GLY A 46 7.37 -3.55 8.83
N ARG A 47 7.14 -4.45 9.80
CA ARG A 47 7.96 -5.66 10.00
C ARG A 47 7.94 -6.59 8.78
N ASP A 48 6.81 -6.73 8.12
CA ASP A 48 6.72 -7.42 6.83
C ASP A 48 7.13 -6.48 5.68
N ALA A 49 8.37 -6.57 5.24
CA ALA A 49 8.89 -5.76 4.14
C ALA A 49 8.10 -5.91 2.81
N LYS A 50 7.41 -7.04 2.58
CA LYS A 50 6.60 -7.25 1.36
C LYS A 50 5.23 -6.57 1.47
N LYS A 51 4.80 -6.23 2.68
CA LYS A 51 3.51 -5.61 2.99
C LYS A 51 3.65 -4.24 3.65
N ASP A 52 4.86 -3.74 3.80
CA ASP A 52 5.14 -2.40 4.31
C ASP A 52 4.47 -1.35 3.42
N GLN A 53 3.76 -0.43 4.07
CA GLN A 53 3.05 0.69 3.43
C GLN A 53 3.65 2.04 3.82
N SER A 54 4.79 2.06 4.51
CA SER A 54 5.49 3.29 4.91
C SER A 54 5.78 4.22 3.72
N TYR A 55 6.05 3.66 2.54
CA TYR A 55 6.25 4.42 1.30
C TYR A 55 5.06 5.34 0.97
N PHE A 56 3.82 4.84 1.06
CA PHE A 56 2.62 5.62 0.78
C PHE A 56 2.35 6.71 1.84
N LEU A 57 2.86 6.51 3.06
CA LEU A 57 2.69 7.43 4.18
C LEU A 57 3.88 8.41 4.32
N SER A 58 4.92 8.28 3.50
CA SER A 58 6.15 9.10 3.58
C SER A 58 5.91 10.61 3.43
N GLY A 59 4.83 11.02 2.75
CA GLY A 59 4.43 12.43 2.62
C GLY A 59 3.56 12.95 3.78
N VAL A 60 3.16 12.09 4.72
CA VAL A 60 2.32 12.49 5.86
C VAL A 60 3.19 13.15 6.92
N SER A 61 2.78 14.33 7.41
CA SER A 61 3.52 15.00 8.48
C SER A 61 3.46 14.21 9.79
N GLY A 62 4.57 14.14 10.51
CA GLY A 62 4.63 13.44 11.82
C GLY A 62 3.61 13.95 12.83
N GLN A 63 3.25 15.24 12.75
CA GLN A 63 2.18 15.83 13.57
C GLN A 63 0.81 15.18 13.31
N SER A 64 0.51 14.82 12.07
CA SER A 64 -0.75 14.13 11.70
C SER A 64 -0.78 12.70 12.22
N LEU A 65 0.38 12.07 12.45
CA LEU A 65 0.50 10.71 12.95
C LEU A 65 0.27 10.59 14.46
N ARG A 66 0.20 11.70 15.22
CA ARG A 66 0.04 11.67 16.69
C ARG A 66 -1.19 10.92 17.20
N LYS A 67 -2.24 10.82 16.37
CA LYS A 67 -3.49 10.13 16.71
C LYS A 67 -3.68 8.84 15.90
N ALA A 68 -2.68 8.44 15.12
CA ALA A 68 -2.71 7.22 14.33
C ALA A 68 -2.18 6.05 15.17
N CYS A 69 -2.77 4.87 14.99
CA CYS A 69 -2.30 3.62 15.55
C CYS A 69 -2.09 2.62 14.41
N PHE A 70 -0.97 1.87 14.44
CA PHE A 70 -0.60 0.88 13.43
C PHE A 70 -0.53 -0.53 14.05
N PRO A 71 -1.67 -1.13 14.45
CA PRO A 71 -1.71 -2.38 15.22
C PRO A 71 -1.21 -3.60 14.44
N LEU A 72 -1.11 -3.49 13.10
CA LEU A 72 -0.63 -4.56 12.23
C LEU A 72 0.88 -4.48 11.94
N GLY A 73 1.56 -3.41 12.34
CA GLY A 73 2.94 -3.17 11.94
C GLY A 73 3.91 -4.27 12.39
N ASN A 74 3.67 -4.85 13.57
CA ASN A 74 4.49 -5.91 14.18
C ASN A 74 4.15 -7.33 13.67
N LEU A 75 3.17 -7.48 12.79
CA LEU A 75 2.75 -8.79 12.30
C LEU A 75 3.47 -9.11 11.00
N GLU A 76 4.14 -10.26 10.97
CA GLU A 76 4.68 -10.82 9.74
C GLU A 76 3.65 -11.72 9.05
N LYS A 77 3.67 -11.77 7.72
CA LYS A 77 3.04 -12.86 6.99
C LYS A 77 3.92 -14.10 7.12
N GLN A 78 3.34 -15.22 7.57
CA GLN A 78 4.03 -16.52 7.67
C GLN A 78 4.87 -16.77 6.41
N SER A 79 6.19 -16.75 6.56
CA SER A 79 7.14 -17.10 5.51
C SER A 79 7.68 -18.52 5.69
N SER A 80 7.44 -19.15 6.85
CA SER A 80 7.84 -20.52 7.17
C SER A 80 6.72 -21.25 7.94
N PRO A 81 6.37 -22.50 7.59
CA PRO A 81 5.35 -23.30 8.26
C PRO A 81 5.80 -23.94 9.59
N HIS A 82 7.00 -23.60 10.09
CA HIS A 82 7.59 -24.18 11.31
C HIS A 82 7.75 -23.21 12.49
N ASP A 83 7.31 -21.94 12.35
CA ASP A 83 7.40 -20.96 13.42
C ASP A 83 6.06 -20.83 14.17
N ASP A 84 5.93 -21.57 15.28
CA ASP A 84 4.71 -21.69 16.09
C ASP A 84 4.21 -20.36 16.73
N ALA A 85 4.98 -19.27 16.62
CA ALA A 85 4.69 -17.99 17.27
C ALA A 85 4.08 -16.92 16.34
N ALA A 86 4.19 -17.04 15.02
CA ALA A 86 3.78 -15.99 14.08
C ALA A 86 2.42 -16.30 13.43
N ARG A 87 1.34 -15.71 13.95
CA ARG A 87 0.01 -15.74 13.31
C ARG A 87 -0.11 -14.59 12.30
N SER A 88 -0.56 -14.89 11.07
CA SER A 88 -0.83 -13.85 10.08
C SER A 88 -2.09 -13.06 10.45
N VAL A 89 -2.24 -11.86 9.89
CA VAL A 89 -3.46 -11.03 10.05
C VAL A 89 -4.72 -11.81 9.62
N ARG A 90 -4.61 -12.69 8.62
CA ARG A 90 -5.73 -13.54 8.16
C ARG A 90 -6.12 -14.59 9.17
N ASP A 91 -5.16 -15.19 9.88
CA ASP A 91 -5.45 -16.20 10.91
C ASP A 91 -6.15 -15.57 12.11
N ILE A 92 -5.73 -14.35 12.48
CA ILE A 92 -6.40 -13.56 13.52
C ILE A 92 -7.83 -13.22 13.08
N ALA A 93 -8.00 -12.77 11.84
CA ALA A 93 -9.32 -12.47 11.28
C ALA A 93 -10.22 -13.72 11.23
N ALA A 94 -9.70 -14.87 10.79
CA ALA A 94 -10.45 -16.13 10.73
C ALA A 94 -10.85 -16.62 12.12
N ALA A 95 -9.94 -16.57 13.09
CA ALA A 95 -10.23 -16.93 14.49
C ALA A 95 -11.25 -16.00 15.14
N ALA A 96 -11.34 -14.75 14.69
CA ALA A 96 -12.34 -13.78 15.12
C ALA A 96 -13.64 -13.85 14.28
N GLY A 97 -13.75 -14.76 13.31
CA GLY A 97 -14.94 -14.90 12.47
C GLY A 97 -15.15 -13.75 11.46
N LEU A 98 -14.11 -12.99 11.13
CA LEU A 98 -14.21 -11.82 10.26
C LEU A 98 -14.25 -12.22 8.77
N PRO A 99 -15.20 -11.70 7.98
CA PRO A 99 -15.28 -11.96 6.53
C PRO A 99 -14.05 -11.50 5.74
N ALA A 100 -13.23 -10.61 6.33
CA ALA A 100 -12.01 -10.11 5.73
C ALA A 100 -10.91 -11.18 5.62
N ALA A 101 -10.99 -12.28 6.37
CA ALA A 101 -10.00 -13.36 6.35
C ALA A 101 -9.77 -13.93 4.94
N ASP A 102 -10.87 -14.17 4.20
CA ASP A 102 -10.85 -14.78 2.87
C ASP A 102 -10.82 -13.76 1.73
N LYS A 103 -10.88 -12.46 2.06
CA LYS A 103 -10.94 -11.41 1.05
C LYS A 103 -9.57 -11.24 0.39
N LYS A 104 -9.57 -11.14 -0.94
CA LYS A 104 -8.38 -10.76 -1.71
C LYS A 104 -7.99 -9.32 -1.39
N ASP A 105 -6.68 -9.09 -1.31
CA ASP A 105 -6.13 -7.75 -1.13
C ASP A 105 -6.61 -6.82 -2.26
N SER A 106 -6.87 -5.57 -1.92
CA SER A 106 -7.19 -4.54 -2.91
C SER A 106 -5.99 -4.30 -3.82
N VAL A 107 -6.23 -4.22 -5.12
CA VAL A 107 -5.21 -3.93 -6.15
C VAL A 107 -5.63 -2.68 -6.92
N GLY A 108 -4.65 -1.86 -7.29
CA GLY A 108 -4.88 -0.58 -7.99
C GLY A 108 -5.20 0.58 -7.04
N ILE A 109 -5.60 1.72 -7.61
CA ILE A 109 -5.88 2.94 -6.87
C ILE A 109 -7.23 2.82 -6.16
N CYS A 110 -7.26 3.10 -4.85
CA CYS A 110 -8.40 2.87 -3.95
C CYS A 110 -9.75 3.39 -4.47
N PHE A 111 -9.78 4.50 -5.22
CA PHE A 111 -11.01 5.16 -5.67
C PHE A 111 -11.37 4.93 -7.14
N VAL A 112 -10.49 4.31 -7.93
CA VAL A 112 -10.73 4.09 -9.36
C VAL A 112 -11.62 2.86 -9.60
N GLY A 113 -11.65 1.91 -8.66
CA GLY A 113 -12.45 0.70 -8.78
C GLY A 113 -11.94 -0.26 -9.88
N LYS A 114 -12.81 -1.17 -10.36
CA LYS A 114 -12.47 -2.23 -11.32
C LYS A 114 -12.53 -1.75 -12.79
N ARG A 115 -11.85 -0.66 -13.14
CA ARG A 115 -11.73 -0.20 -14.53
C ARG A 115 -10.27 -0.15 -14.98
N LYS A 116 -10.04 -0.17 -16.29
CA LYS A 116 -8.69 -0.01 -16.83
C LYS A 116 -8.18 1.38 -16.49
N PHE A 117 -6.99 1.45 -15.89
CA PHE A 117 -6.37 2.71 -15.47
C PHE A 117 -6.20 3.70 -16.62
N ARG A 118 -5.87 3.20 -17.82
CA ARG A 118 -5.78 4.01 -19.04
C ARG A 118 -7.08 4.76 -19.33
N ASP A 119 -8.20 4.04 -19.32
CA ASP A 119 -9.52 4.61 -19.62
C ASP A 119 -9.93 5.62 -18.54
N PHE A 120 -9.53 5.38 -17.28
CA PHE A 120 -9.72 6.35 -16.20
C PHE A 120 -8.97 7.66 -16.45
N LEU A 121 -7.70 7.60 -16.87
CA LEU A 121 -6.92 8.82 -17.12
C LEU A 121 -7.45 9.63 -18.30
N LEU A 122 -7.94 8.96 -19.35
CA LEU A 122 -8.50 9.62 -20.54
C LEU A 122 -9.80 10.41 -20.27
N ASP A 123 -10.46 10.18 -19.13
CA ASP A 123 -11.60 11.00 -18.71
C ASP A 123 -11.17 12.39 -18.18
N TYR A 124 -9.89 12.57 -17.82
CA TYR A 124 -9.39 13.80 -17.17
C TYR A 124 -8.22 14.45 -17.90
N VAL A 125 -7.55 13.73 -18.79
CA VAL A 125 -6.35 14.19 -19.49
C VAL A 125 -6.52 13.91 -20.97
N ASP A 126 -6.49 14.97 -21.77
CA ASP A 126 -6.44 14.83 -23.22
C ASP A 126 -5.15 14.11 -23.61
N PRO A 127 -5.23 13.07 -24.47
CA PRO A 127 -4.03 12.40 -24.93
C PRO A 127 -3.16 13.41 -25.72
N PRO A 128 -1.84 13.44 -25.50
CA PRO A 128 -0.95 14.20 -26.35
C PRO A 128 -1.12 13.76 -27.82
N PRO A 129 -0.71 14.58 -28.79
CA PRO A 129 -0.76 14.17 -30.18
C PRO A 129 0.06 12.88 -30.42
N PRO A 130 -0.28 12.09 -31.46
CA PRO A 130 0.52 10.95 -31.88
C PRO A 130 1.98 11.35 -32.13
N GLY A 131 2.89 10.42 -31.85
CA GLY A 131 4.32 10.69 -31.91
C GLY A 131 5.15 9.43 -32.15
N ASP A 132 6.45 9.64 -32.34
CA ASP A 132 7.41 8.57 -32.64
C ASP A 132 8.10 8.09 -31.36
N PHE A 133 8.29 6.77 -31.24
CA PHE A 133 9.26 6.20 -30.31
C PHE A 133 10.63 6.23 -30.96
N VAL A 134 11.61 6.83 -30.27
CA VAL A 134 12.97 6.99 -30.78
C VAL A 134 13.94 6.20 -29.91
N CYS A 135 14.80 5.39 -30.53
CA CYS A 135 15.90 4.72 -29.86
C CYS A 135 16.95 5.76 -29.46
N VAL A 136 17.26 5.83 -28.15
CA VAL A 136 18.20 6.82 -27.60
C VAL A 136 19.61 6.62 -28.17
N ASP A 137 20.04 5.38 -28.38
CA ASP A 137 21.41 5.08 -28.85
C ASP A 137 21.61 5.37 -30.34
N THR A 138 20.60 5.10 -31.17
CA THR A 138 20.73 5.17 -32.63
C THR A 138 20.02 6.38 -33.26
N GLY A 139 19.17 7.07 -32.49
CA GLY A 139 18.30 8.13 -32.98
C GLY A 139 17.22 7.65 -33.96
N ARG A 140 17.10 6.34 -34.20
CA ARG A 140 16.14 5.79 -35.15
C ARG A 140 14.75 5.72 -34.55
N VAL A 141 13.75 6.01 -35.38
CA VAL A 141 12.35 5.73 -35.04
C VAL A 141 12.15 4.22 -34.99
N VAL A 142 11.76 3.71 -33.81
CA VAL A 142 11.51 2.28 -33.56
C VAL A 142 10.02 1.95 -33.54
N GLY A 143 9.14 2.95 -33.50
CA GLY A 143 7.70 2.75 -33.60
C GLY A 143 6.93 4.05 -33.45
N ARG A 144 5.60 3.94 -33.37
CA ARG A 144 4.68 5.07 -33.17
C ARG A 144 3.71 4.83 -32.02
N HIS A 145 3.34 5.89 -31.33
CA HIS A 145 2.26 5.88 -30.35
C HIS A 145 1.11 6.79 -30.77
N ASP A 146 -0.10 6.37 -30.46
CA ASP A 146 -1.32 7.16 -30.67
C ASP A 146 -1.67 7.91 -29.38
N GLY A 147 -0.91 8.98 -29.09
CA GLY A 147 -1.10 9.80 -27.90
C GLY A 147 -0.89 9.10 -26.55
N ALA A 148 -0.14 8.00 -26.53
CA ALA A 148 0.10 7.25 -25.30
C ALA A 148 1.27 7.77 -24.45
N ALA A 149 2.00 8.81 -24.88
CA ALA A 149 3.21 9.25 -24.18
C ALA A 149 2.98 9.62 -22.71
N SER A 150 1.88 10.31 -22.38
CA SER A 150 1.50 10.64 -20.99
C SER A 150 0.94 9.45 -20.20
N LEU A 151 0.67 8.33 -20.87
CA LEU A 151 0.07 7.11 -20.31
C LEU A 151 1.10 6.00 -20.10
N LEU A 152 2.39 6.29 -20.33
CA LEU A 152 3.49 5.37 -20.17
C LEU A 152 4.36 5.80 -19.00
N THR A 153 4.86 4.81 -18.25
CA THR A 153 5.86 5.04 -17.20
C THR A 153 7.23 4.60 -17.68
N VAL A 154 8.29 5.28 -17.26
CA VAL A 154 9.67 4.86 -17.54
C VAL A 154 9.87 3.42 -17.06
N GLY A 155 10.46 2.57 -17.92
CA GLY A 155 10.65 1.15 -17.64
C GLY A 155 9.45 0.26 -17.96
N GLN A 156 8.28 0.83 -18.31
CA GLN A 156 7.18 0.06 -18.88
C GLN A 156 7.60 -0.47 -20.25
N GLY A 157 7.41 -1.78 -20.47
CA GLY A 157 7.60 -2.38 -21.79
C GLY A 157 6.61 -1.78 -22.79
N ALA A 158 7.05 -0.74 -23.51
CA ALA A 158 6.31 -0.18 -24.62
C ALA A 158 6.26 -1.29 -25.69
N ARG A 159 5.06 -1.79 -25.99
CA ARG A 159 4.82 -2.87 -26.97
C ARG A 159 5.06 -2.36 -28.39
N ILE A 160 6.31 -2.00 -28.67
CA ILE A 160 6.79 -1.48 -29.93
C ILE A 160 7.01 -2.68 -30.85
N GLY A 161 6.23 -2.76 -31.93
CA GLY A 161 6.37 -3.84 -32.90
C GLY A 161 7.77 -3.84 -33.53
N GLY A 162 8.49 -4.95 -33.43
CA GLY A 162 9.80 -5.15 -34.05
C GLY A 162 10.99 -5.26 -33.10
N ALA A 163 10.81 -5.07 -31.79
CA ALA A 163 11.83 -5.37 -30.77
C ALA A 163 11.51 -6.71 -30.10
N GLY A 164 11.90 -7.81 -30.76
CA GLY A 164 12.01 -9.15 -30.20
C GLY A 164 13.47 -9.50 -29.99
#